data_AF-A0A835QQL0-F1
#
_entry.id   AF-A0A835QQL0-F1
#
_cell.length_a   1.000
_cell.length_b   1.000
_cell.length_c   1.000
_cell.angle_alpha   90.00
_cell.angle_beta   90.00
_cell.angle_gamma   90.00
#
_symmetry.space_group_name_H-M   'P 1'
#
loop_
_entity.id
_entity.type
_entity.pdbx_description
1 polymer ?
#
loop_
_entity_poly.entity_id
_entity_poly.type
_entity_poly.pdbx_seq_one_letter_code
_entity_poly.pdbx_strand_id
1 'polypeptide(L)'
;MAAAGEEDDYMGDLSLFLPAEVSSSAKKVNGTKELPSARKTKRPKTLSWQERRKFEKERKQREEDEYTKSRLEAAIPETNLGFRMLRQMGYKPGTALGKEGIGRREPVGLEIRRSRAGIGRRRRRMRLRG
;
A
#
# COMPACT_ATOMS: atom_id res chain seq x y z
N MET A 1 42.20 10.07 -20.66
CA MET A 1 42.06 10.98 -19.50
C MET A 1 40.58 11.01 -19.13
N ALA A 2 40.23 10.49 -17.96
CA ALA A 2 38.84 10.38 -17.50
C ALA A 2 38.39 11.74 -16.94
N ALA A 3 37.37 12.35 -17.55
CA ALA A 3 36.64 13.44 -16.94
C ALA A 3 35.58 12.81 -16.04
N ALA A 4 35.80 12.88 -14.73
CA ALA A 4 34.78 12.61 -13.73
C ALA A 4 33.70 13.67 -13.91
N GLY A 5 32.63 13.33 -14.63
CA GLY A 5 31.41 14.10 -14.63
C GLY A 5 30.90 14.09 -13.20
N GLU A 6 30.96 15.25 -12.56
CA GLU A 6 30.22 15.55 -11.34
C GLU A 6 28.79 15.07 -11.58
N GLU A 7 28.38 14.03 -10.85
CA GLU A 7 27.00 13.57 -10.80
C GLU A 7 26.21 14.67 -10.12
N ASP A 8 25.90 15.71 -10.88
CA ASP A 8 24.87 16.69 -10.55
C ASP A 8 23.68 15.90 -10.04
N ASP A 9 23.33 16.12 -8.77
CA ASP A 9 22.18 15.55 -8.10
C ASP A 9 20.93 15.90 -8.93
N TYR A 10 20.66 15.09 -9.95
CA TYR A 10 19.70 15.33 -11.02
C TYR A 10 18.24 15.38 -10.51
N MET A 11 18.03 15.07 -9.23
CA MET A 11 16.75 15.20 -8.55
C MET A 11 16.81 16.07 -7.28
N GLY A 12 17.94 16.73 -7.02
CA GLY A 12 18.15 17.61 -5.87
C GLY A 12 18.08 19.10 -6.21
N ASP A 13 18.18 19.48 -7.49
CA ASP A 13 18.20 20.88 -7.87
C ASP A 13 16.80 21.52 -7.86
N LEU A 14 16.39 21.95 -6.67
CA LEU A 14 15.17 22.73 -6.45
C LEU A 14 15.28 24.18 -6.95
N SER A 15 16.45 24.62 -7.42
CA SER A 15 16.62 25.99 -7.92
C SER A 15 15.79 26.26 -9.19
N LEU A 16 15.46 25.21 -9.93
CA LEU A 16 14.57 25.27 -11.10
C LEU A 16 13.11 25.58 -10.74
N PHE A 17 12.68 25.28 -9.50
CA PHE A 17 11.28 25.38 -9.07
C PHE A 17 11.03 26.51 -8.08
N LEU A 18 12.09 27.11 -7.53
CA LEU A 18 12.00 28.24 -6.63
C LEU A 18 12.15 29.54 -7.44
N PRO A 19 11.24 30.52 -7.30
CA PRO A 19 11.41 31.83 -7.94
C PRO A 19 12.70 32.49 -7.43
N ALA A 20 13.47 33.11 -8.33
CA ALA A 20 14.82 33.65 -8.06
C ALA A 20 14.89 34.64 -6.88
N GLU A 21 13.76 35.17 -6.43
CA GLU A 21 13.67 36.12 -5.32
C GLU A 21 13.95 35.48 -3.95
N VAL A 22 13.77 34.16 -3.77
CA VAL A 22 14.11 33.48 -2.49
C VAL A 22 15.51 32.87 -2.45
N SER A 23 16.28 32.91 -3.55
CA SER A 23 17.62 32.30 -3.63
C SER A 23 18.75 33.20 -3.09
N SER A 24 18.44 34.42 -2.68
CA SER A 24 19.44 35.43 -2.29
C SER A 24 19.67 35.56 -0.78
N SER A 25 19.74 34.46 -0.02
CA SER A 25 20.14 34.52 1.40
C SER A 25 21.14 33.45 1.87
N ALA A 26 22.04 32.99 1.00
CA ALA A 26 23.22 32.23 1.43
C ALA A 26 24.51 32.78 0.80
N LYS A 27 24.94 33.97 1.23
CA LYS A 27 26.31 34.43 1.01
C LYS A 27 27.28 33.49 1.75
N LYS A 28 28.04 32.69 1.00
CA LYS A 28 29.27 32.05 1.51
C LYS A 28 30.30 33.15 1.81
N VAL A 29 30.57 33.38 3.09
CA VAL A 29 31.74 34.13 3.56
C VAL A 29 32.82 33.13 3.95
N ASN A 30 33.93 33.14 3.23
CA ASN A 30 35.16 32.46 3.60
C ASN A 30 35.85 33.28 4.70
N GLY A 31 35.99 32.70 5.90
CA GLY A 31 36.68 33.34 7.02
C GLY A 31 36.97 32.31 8.11
N THR A 32 38.23 31.90 8.19
CA THR A 32 38.79 31.00 9.20
C THR A 32 38.62 31.56 10.60
N LYS A 33 37.95 30.80 11.49
CA LYS A 33 38.07 30.88 12.95
C LYS A 33 37.52 29.59 13.56
N GLU A 34 38.44 28.70 13.89
CA GLU A 34 38.20 27.46 14.63
C GLU A 34 37.55 27.77 16.00
N LEU A 35 36.38 27.18 16.27
CA LEU A 35 35.79 27.11 17.61
C LEU A 35 35.48 25.63 17.95
N PRO A 36 35.60 25.23 19.22
CA PRO A 36 35.72 23.83 19.60
C PRO A 36 34.47 23.03 19.26
N SER A 37 34.67 21.96 18.49
CA SER A 37 33.66 21.01 18.04
C SER A 37 33.01 20.30 19.22
N ALA A 38 31.94 20.88 19.74
CA ALA A 38 31.02 20.20 20.64
C ALA A 38 30.46 18.98 19.91
N ARG A 39 30.74 17.80 20.46
CA ARG A 39 30.34 16.49 19.93
C ARG A 39 28.84 16.49 19.67
N LYS A 40 28.45 16.59 18.40
CA LYS A 40 27.04 16.50 17.97
C LYS A 40 26.53 15.11 18.35
N THR A 41 25.68 15.06 19.37
CA THR A 41 24.96 13.86 19.76
C THR A 41 24.23 13.32 18.53
N LYS A 42 24.51 12.07 18.18
CA LYS A 42 23.91 11.41 17.01
C LYS A 42 22.39 11.37 17.23
N ARG A 43 21.66 12.22 16.51
CA ARG A 43 20.19 12.19 16.48
C ARG A 43 19.75 10.76 16.15
N PRO A 44 18.81 10.16 16.89
CA PRO A 44 18.30 8.84 16.56
C PRO A 44 17.78 8.89 15.12
N LYS A 45 18.21 7.95 14.30
CA LYS A 45 17.76 7.83 12.90
C LYS A 45 16.26 7.56 12.95
N THR A 46 15.46 8.62 12.81
CA THR A 46 14.05 8.47 12.46
C THR A 46 14.01 7.65 11.18
N LEU A 47 13.16 6.62 11.15
CA LEU A 47 13.01 5.75 9.98
C LEU A 47 13.00 6.57 8.70
N SER A 48 13.78 6.12 7.71
CA SER A 48 13.89 6.77 6.41
C SER A 48 12.48 7.02 5.86
N TRP A 49 12.26 8.17 5.22
CA TRP A 49 10.96 8.50 4.63
C TRP A 49 10.42 7.38 3.72
N GLN A 50 11.33 6.66 3.05
CA GLN A 50 11.02 5.47 2.25
C GLN A 50 10.44 4.31 3.08
N GLU A 51 10.98 4.05 4.27
CA GLU A 51 10.52 3.00 5.18
C GLU A 51 9.14 3.34 5.73
N ARG A 52 8.92 4.60 6.13
CA ARG A 52 7.60 5.09 6.57
C ARG A 52 6.55 4.88 5.49
N ARG A 53 6.85 5.27 4.24
CA ARG A 53 5.94 5.13 3.10
C ARG A 53 5.66 3.67 2.74
N LYS A 54 6.65 2.78 2.90
CA LYS A 54 6.47 1.34 2.69
C LYS A 54 5.56 0.74 3.76
N PHE A 55 5.77 1.10 5.02
CA PHE A 55 4.97 0.60 6.14
C PHE A 55 3.50 1.05 6.04
N GLU A 56 3.28 2.32 5.70
CA GLU A 56 1.93 2.86 5.53
C GLU A 56 1.16 2.15 4.40
N LYS A 57 1.82 1.90 3.26
CA LYS A 57 1.23 1.11 2.17
C LYS A 57 0.89 -0.31 2.62
N GLU A 58 1.80 -0.99 3.31
CA GLU A 58 1.53 -2.36 3.79
C GLU A 58 0.35 -2.40 4.76
N ARG A 59 0.28 -1.42 5.68
CA ARG A 59 -0.81 -1.29 6.64
C ARG A 59 -2.15 -1.09 5.95
N LYS A 60 -2.23 -0.10 5.06
CA LYS A 60 -3.45 0.19 4.30
C LYS A 60 -3.90 -1.00 3.50
N GLN A 61 -2.96 -1.67 2.83
CA GLN A 61 -3.31 -2.87 2.11
C GLN A 61 -3.88 -3.90 3.10
N ARG A 62 -3.20 -4.25 4.21
CA ARG A 62 -3.69 -5.28 5.16
C ARG A 62 -5.13 -5.02 5.61
N GLU A 63 -5.43 -3.78 5.92
CA GLU A 63 -6.78 -3.32 6.26
C GLU A 63 -7.78 -3.56 5.10
N GLU A 64 -7.41 -3.26 3.85
CA GLU A 64 -8.24 -3.56 2.67
C GLU A 64 -8.51 -5.08 2.50
N ASP A 65 -7.52 -5.94 2.74
CA ASP A 65 -7.72 -7.40 2.66
C ASP A 65 -8.64 -7.90 3.77
N GLU A 66 -8.45 -7.42 5.00
CA GLU A 66 -9.29 -7.76 6.16
C GLU A 66 -10.72 -7.27 5.96
N TYR A 67 -10.87 -6.04 5.46
CA TYR A 67 -12.16 -5.47 5.11
C TYR A 67 -12.86 -6.27 4.01
N THR A 68 -12.13 -6.68 2.98
CA THR A 68 -12.69 -7.49 1.89
C THR A 68 -13.13 -8.87 2.40
N LYS A 69 -12.33 -9.53 3.25
CA LYS A 69 -12.65 -10.84 3.84
C LYS A 69 -13.87 -10.79 4.75
N SER A 70 -13.92 -9.82 5.66
CA SER A 70 -15.06 -9.64 6.57
C SER A 70 -16.38 -9.38 5.83
N ARG A 71 -16.34 -8.60 4.75
CA ARG A 71 -17.53 -8.39 3.89
C ARG A 71 -17.98 -9.62 3.13
N LEU A 72 -17.08 -10.54 2.81
CA LEU A 72 -17.42 -11.81 2.16
C LEU A 72 -18.07 -12.80 3.13
N GLU A 73 -17.68 -12.75 4.40
CA GLU A 73 -18.24 -13.62 5.45
C GLU A 73 -19.63 -13.15 5.92
N ALA A 74 -19.88 -11.85 5.90
CA ALA A 74 -21.15 -11.28 6.33
C ALA A 74 -22.25 -11.43 5.26
N ALA A 75 -23.45 -11.84 5.70
CA ALA A 75 -24.63 -11.84 4.84
C ALA A 75 -25.05 -10.40 4.45
N ILE A 76 -25.60 -10.25 3.24
CA ILE A 76 -26.11 -8.97 2.75
C ILE A 76 -27.30 -8.54 3.64
N PRO A 77 -27.33 -7.31 4.16
CA PRO A 77 -28.42 -6.85 5.02
C PRO A 77 -29.74 -6.72 4.25
N GLU A 78 -30.86 -6.86 4.96
CA GLU A 78 -32.19 -6.77 4.34
C GLU A 78 -32.54 -5.38 3.80
N THR A 79 -31.87 -4.35 4.31
CA THR A 79 -32.01 -2.96 3.83
C THR A 79 -31.44 -2.78 2.42
N ASN A 80 -30.56 -3.67 1.97
CA ASN A 80 -29.99 -3.62 0.64
C ASN A 80 -31.08 -3.81 -0.42
N LEU A 81 -31.08 -2.95 -1.44
CA LEU A 81 -32.05 -3.01 -2.55
C LEU A 81 -32.02 -4.37 -3.25
N GLY A 82 -30.82 -4.94 -3.47
CA GLY A 82 -30.66 -6.25 -4.11
C GLY A 82 -31.29 -7.38 -3.30
N PHE A 83 -31.17 -7.35 -1.96
CA PHE A 83 -31.82 -8.35 -1.11
C PHE A 83 -33.35 -8.27 -1.20
N ARG A 84 -33.91 -7.05 -1.21
CA ARG A 84 -35.35 -6.84 -1.38
C ARG A 84 -35.85 -7.35 -2.74
N MET A 85 -35.10 -7.09 -3.81
CA MET A 85 -35.43 -7.60 -5.14
C MET A 85 -35.37 -9.12 -5.21
N LEU A 86 -34.33 -9.75 -4.65
CA LEU A 86 -34.24 -11.21 -4.57
C LEU A 86 -35.45 -11.79 -3.84
N ARG A 87 -35.82 -11.22 -2.69
CA ARG A 87 -36.97 -11.67 -1.91
C ARG A 87 -38.29 -11.55 -2.69
N GLN A 88 -38.47 -10.47 -3.47
CA GLN A 88 -39.63 -10.31 -4.36
C GLN A 88 -39.68 -11.37 -5.47
N MET A 89 -38.52 -11.82 -5.94
CA MET A 89 -38.41 -12.92 -6.91
C MET A 89 -38.53 -14.32 -6.29
N GLY A 90 -38.85 -14.40 -4.99
CA GLY A 90 -39.07 -15.67 -4.29
C GLY A 90 -37.83 -16.25 -3.61
N TYR A 91 -36.71 -15.53 -3.57
CA TYR A 91 -35.55 -15.94 -2.76
C TYR A 91 -35.89 -15.93 -1.27
N LYS A 92 -35.53 -17.01 -0.58
CA LYS A 92 -35.65 -17.13 0.88
C LYS A 92 -34.25 -17.15 1.51
N PRO A 93 -34.01 -16.38 2.58
CA PRO A 93 -32.69 -16.36 3.22
C PRO A 93 -32.28 -17.78 3.65
N GLY A 94 -31.08 -18.19 3.23
CA GLY A 94 -30.56 -19.53 3.52
C GLY A 94 -30.96 -20.62 2.52
N THR A 95 -31.76 -20.33 1.51
CA THR A 95 -31.99 -21.24 0.38
C THR A 95 -30.96 -21.00 -0.72
N ALA A 96 -30.60 -22.05 -1.43
CA ALA A 96 -29.78 -21.93 -2.62
C ALA A 96 -30.63 -21.46 -3.82
N LEU A 97 -30.01 -20.72 -4.74
CA LEU A 97 -30.67 -20.20 -5.94
C LEU A 97 -30.84 -21.31 -7.01
N GLY A 98 -31.82 -21.12 -7.90
CA GLY A 98 -32.09 -22.00 -9.04
C GLY A 98 -33.39 -22.81 -8.90
N LYS A 99 -33.85 -23.40 -10.01
CA LYS A 99 -35.15 -24.10 -10.12
C LYS A 99 -35.32 -25.23 -9.08
N GLU A 100 -34.25 -25.97 -8.84
CA GLU A 100 -34.24 -27.09 -7.89
C GLU A 100 -33.52 -26.75 -6.57
N GLY A 101 -33.09 -25.49 -6.39
CA GLY A 101 -32.33 -25.08 -5.21
C GLY A 101 -30.97 -25.76 -5.06
N ILE A 102 -30.38 -26.25 -6.15
CA ILE A 102 -29.07 -26.93 -6.17
C ILE A 102 -27.90 -25.93 -6.33
N GLY A 103 -28.20 -24.63 -6.44
CA GLY A 103 -27.17 -23.60 -6.50
C GLY A 103 -26.27 -23.58 -5.26
N ARG A 104 -25.14 -22.88 -5.37
CA ARG A 104 -24.28 -22.64 -4.21
C ARG A 104 -24.95 -21.65 -3.26
N ARG A 105 -25.07 -22.03 -1.99
CA ARG A 105 -25.54 -21.15 -0.91
C ARG A 105 -24.44 -20.24 -0.39
N GLU A 106 -23.21 -20.74 -0.34
CA GLU A 106 -22.06 -19.99 0.17
C GLU A 106 -21.30 -19.27 -0.95
N PRO A 107 -20.78 -18.06 -0.68
CA PRO A 107 -19.98 -17.32 -1.65
C PRO A 107 -18.69 -18.06 -1.98
N VAL A 108 -18.17 -17.83 -3.19
CA VAL A 108 -16.91 -18.44 -3.63
C VAL A 108 -15.76 -17.79 -2.87
N GLY A 109 -14.89 -18.63 -2.29
CA GLY A 109 -13.69 -18.16 -1.59
C GLY A 109 -12.73 -17.41 -2.52
N LEU A 110 -12.18 -16.29 -2.03
CA LEU A 110 -11.26 -15.44 -2.77
C LEU A 110 -9.85 -15.51 -2.18
N GLU A 111 -8.86 -15.49 -3.07
CA GLU A 111 -7.45 -15.40 -2.69
C GLU A 111 -6.87 -14.06 -3.16
N ILE A 112 -6.53 -13.17 -2.22
CA ILE A 112 -5.96 -11.87 -2.57
C ILE A 112 -4.45 -12.03 -2.80
N ARG A 113 -4.00 -11.72 -4.02
CA ARG A 113 -2.58 -11.76 -4.41
C ARG A 113 -2.03 -10.34 -4.53
N ARG A 114 -1.03 -10.01 -3.72
CA ARG A 114 -0.31 -8.72 -3.78
C ARG A 114 1.03 -8.77 -4.51
N SER A 115 1.50 -9.98 -4.81
CA SER A 115 2.72 -10.18 -5.59
C SER A 115 2.48 -9.89 -7.06
N ARG A 116 3.46 -9.28 -7.73
CA ARG A 116 3.48 -9.17 -9.21
C ARG A 116 3.96 -10.44 -9.92
N ALA A 117 4.13 -11.54 -9.19
CA ALA A 117 4.56 -12.82 -9.71
C ALA A 117 3.51 -13.41 -10.66
N GLY A 118 3.96 -14.03 -11.76
CA GLY A 118 3.08 -14.72 -12.72
C GLY A 118 2.14 -15.74 -12.06
N ILE A 119 1.02 -16.01 -12.75
CA ILE A 119 0.09 -17.08 -12.37
C ILE A 119 0.84 -18.42 -12.42
N GLY A 120 0.62 -19.29 -11.42
CA GLY A 120 1.33 -20.57 -11.29
C GLY A 120 2.70 -20.51 -10.59
N ARG A 121 3.33 -19.32 -10.45
CA ARG A 121 4.63 -19.19 -9.74
C ARG A 121 4.53 -19.54 -8.25
N ARG A 122 3.37 -19.33 -7.64
CA ARG A 122 3.11 -19.76 -6.26
C ARG A 122 2.84 -21.27 -6.28
N ARG A 123 3.89 -22.06 -6.12
CA ARG A 123 3.81 -23.53 -6.07
C ARG A 123 2.79 -23.96 -5.02
N ARG A 124 1.87 -24.83 -5.44
CA ARG A 124 0.84 -25.48 -4.62
C ARG A 124 1.52 -26.14 -3.42
N ARG A 125 1.31 -25.62 -2.20
CA ARG A 125 1.57 -26.38 -0.98
C ARG A 125 0.51 -27.47 -0.91
N MET A 126 0.76 -28.54 -1.66
CA MET A 126 -0.03 -29.76 -1.59
C MET A 126 0.11 -30.24 -0.15
N ARG A 127 -1.00 -30.20 0.60
CA ARG A 127 -1.06 -30.77 1.93
C ARG A 127 -0.92 -32.28 1.76
N LEU A 128 0.23 -32.81 2.14
CA LEU A 128 0.37 -34.22 2.50
C LEU A 128 -0.38 -34.42 3.82
N ARG A 129 -1.45 -35.21 3.81
CA ARG A 129 -1.88 -36.02 4.95
C ARG A 129 -2.95 -37.03 4.49
N GLY A 130 -2.66 -38.29 4.74
CA GLY A 130 -3.37 -39.49 4.32
C GLY A 130 -2.34 -40.59 4.28
#